data_AF-A0A0F9RA76-F1
#
_entry.id   AF-A0A0F9RA76-F1
#
_cell.length_a   1.000
_cell.length_b   1.000
_cell.length_c   1.000
_cell.angle_alpha   90.00
_cell.angle_beta   90.00
_cell.angle_gamma   90.00
#
_symmetry.space_group_name_H-M   'P 1'
#
loop_
_entity.id
_entity.type
_entity.pdbx_description
1 polymer ?
#
loop_
_entity_poly.entity_id
_entity_poly.type
_entity_poly.pdbx_seq_one_letter_code
_entity_poly.pdbx_strand_id
1 'polypeptide(L)'
;MTDNGHHKESIEGDLACPHCGSDERVLGNFVSEMKEKGILNQDSFPDQCGVWEIPFMELKKFSLIQVPQAVHSFPKVRILFDVCAGCNRLLIVRVEFGEGQIASQQMTSQQMKSPK
;
A
#
# COMPACT_ATOMS: atom_id res chain seq x y z
N MET A 1 21.62 -11.43 -22.39
CA MET A 1 20.41 -11.46 -21.56
C MET A 1 20.87 -11.22 -20.14
N THR A 2 20.80 -9.98 -19.67
CA THR A 2 21.23 -9.59 -18.32
C THR A 2 19.98 -9.39 -17.48
N ASP A 3 19.63 -10.45 -16.76
CA ASP A 3 18.63 -10.41 -15.68
C ASP A 3 19.26 -9.69 -14.49
N ASN A 4 19.16 -8.36 -14.45
CA ASN A 4 19.47 -7.56 -13.26
C ASN A 4 18.19 -7.29 -12.46
N GLY A 5 17.36 -8.32 -12.31
CA GLY A 5 16.17 -8.31 -11.47
C GLY A 5 16.56 -8.41 -10.00
N HIS A 6 17.01 -7.30 -9.39
CA HIS A 6 16.97 -7.17 -7.94
C HIS A 6 15.51 -7.04 -7.51
N HIS A 7 14.75 -8.14 -7.59
CA HIS A 7 13.53 -8.28 -6.81
C HIS A 7 13.97 -8.24 -5.35
N LYS A 8 13.71 -7.12 -4.68
CA LYS A 8 13.85 -7.06 -3.22
C LYS A 8 12.77 -7.97 -2.66
N GLU A 9 13.19 -9.12 -2.15
CA GLU A 9 12.32 -10.09 -1.47
C GLU A 9 11.55 -9.38 -0.33
N SER A 10 10.32 -9.82 -0.07
CA SER A 10 9.55 -9.32 1.07
C SER A 10 10.28 -9.65 2.36
N ILE A 11 10.18 -8.74 3.34
CA ILE A 11 10.70 -8.98 4.69
C ILE A 11 9.51 -9.38 5.56
N GLU A 12 9.45 -10.65 5.94
CA GLU A 12 8.43 -11.17 6.86
C GLU A 12 8.80 -10.83 8.31
N GLY A 13 7.80 -10.48 9.11
CA GLY A 13 7.89 -10.29 10.55
C GLY A 13 7.39 -11.50 11.34
N ASP A 14 7.49 -11.42 12.67
CA ASP A 14 7.10 -12.52 13.55
C ASP A 14 5.57 -12.73 13.59
N LEU A 15 5.14 -13.98 13.47
CA LEU A 15 3.73 -14.37 13.60
C LEU A 15 3.24 -14.30 15.06
N ALA A 16 4.11 -14.49 16.04
CA ALA A 16 3.79 -14.25 17.44
C ALA A 16 4.28 -12.86 17.87
N CYS A 17 3.60 -12.22 18.81
CA CYS A 17 4.07 -10.97 19.38
C CYS A 17 5.41 -11.21 20.10
N PRO A 18 6.51 -10.55 19.68
CA PRO A 18 7.83 -10.77 20.28
C PRO A 18 7.90 -10.28 21.74
N HIS A 19 6.91 -9.51 22.19
CA HIS A 19 6.87 -8.97 23.55
C HIS A 19 6.13 -9.86 24.55
N CYS A 20 4.99 -10.45 24.17
CA CYS A 20 4.17 -11.25 25.10
C CYS A 20 3.85 -12.66 24.59
N GLY A 21 4.36 -13.06 23.42
CA GLY A 21 4.17 -14.38 22.82
C GLY A 21 2.78 -14.64 22.23
N SER A 22 1.84 -13.69 22.34
CA SER A 22 0.47 -13.84 21.84
C SER A 22 0.43 -13.80 20.31
N ASP A 23 -0.34 -14.71 19.72
CA ASP A 23 -0.70 -14.76 18.29
C ASP A 23 -1.97 -13.97 17.97
N GLU A 24 -2.79 -13.63 18.98
CA GLU A 24 -4.04 -12.88 18.80
C GLU A 24 -3.82 -11.47 18.21
N ARG A 25 -4.61 -11.17 17.18
CA ARG A 25 -4.51 -9.97 16.33
C ARG A 25 -5.75 -9.11 16.38
N VAL A 26 -5.61 -7.81 16.64
CA VAL A 26 -6.75 -6.89 16.70
C VAL A 26 -7.20 -6.45 15.31
N LEU A 27 -6.26 -5.98 14.47
CA LEU A 27 -6.60 -5.47 13.14
C LEU A 27 -6.94 -6.61 12.20
N GLY A 28 -6.21 -7.73 12.25
CA GLY A 28 -6.53 -8.97 11.55
C GLY A 28 -7.99 -9.38 11.71
N ASN A 29 -8.42 -9.49 12.97
CA ASN A 29 -9.78 -9.88 13.33
C ASN A 29 -10.81 -8.86 12.80
N PHE A 30 -10.54 -7.56 12.97
CA PHE A 30 -11.43 -6.51 12.48
C PHE A 30 -11.56 -6.50 10.95
N VAL A 31 -10.44 -6.59 10.22
CA VAL A 31 -10.45 -6.60 8.74
C VAL A 31 -11.21 -7.80 8.22
N SER A 32 -11.03 -8.98 8.81
CA SER A 32 -11.76 -10.19 8.44
C SER A 32 -13.25 -10.06 8.65
N GLU A 33 -13.67 -9.56 9.82
CA GLU A 33 -15.08 -9.29 10.09
C GLU A 33 -15.69 -8.32 9.05
N MET A 34 -14.94 -7.28 8.67
CA MET A 34 -15.40 -6.30 7.69
C MET A 34 -15.45 -6.87 6.26
N LYS A 35 -14.58 -7.82 5.91
CA LYS A 35 -14.64 -8.56 4.64
C LYS A 35 -15.81 -9.54 4.61
N GLU A 36 -16.05 -10.28 5.70
CA GLU A 36 -17.19 -11.18 5.83
C GLU A 36 -18.53 -10.45 5.71
N LYS A 37 -18.60 -9.23 6.26
CA LYS A 37 -19.76 -8.33 6.12
C LYS A 37 -19.87 -7.68 4.73
N GLY A 38 -18.91 -7.88 3.84
CA GLY A 38 -18.89 -7.28 2.50
C GLY A 38 -18.64 -5.77 2.49
N ILE A 39 -18.15 -5.19 3.58
CA ILE A 39 -17.85 -3.75 3.68
C ILE A 39 -16.52 -3.44 3.02
N LEU A 40 -15.55 -4.36 3.14
CA LEU A 40 -14.26 -4.29 2.48
C LEU A 40 -14.19 -5.31 1.35
N ASN A 41 -13.61 -4.91 0.22
CA ASN A 41 -13.31 -5.84 -0.86
C ASN A 41 -12.12 -6.76 -0.47
N GLN A 42 -11.97 -7.89 -1.18
CA GLN A 42 -10.92 -8.86 -0.84
C GLN A 42 -9.51 -8.28 -1.01
N ASP A 43 -9.34 -7.33 -1.93
CA ASP A 43 -8.03 -6.82 -2.34
C ASP A 43 -7.50 -5.64 -1.50
N SER A 44 -8.34 -4.93 -0.73
CA SER A 44 -7.90 -3.72 -0.01
C SER A 44 -6.93 -4.00 1.15
N PHE A 45 -6.98 -5.20 1.72
CA PHE A 45 -6.22 -5.56 2.92
C PHE A 45 -5.64 -6.97 2.77
N PRO A 46 -4.48 -7.13 2.09
CA PRO A 46 -3.81 -8.42 1.96
C PRO A 46 -3.52 -9.02 3.34
N ASP A 47 -3.65 -10.35 3.43
CA ASP A 47 -3.37 -11.13 4.64
C ASP A 47 -4.08 -10.63 5.90
N GLN A 48 -5.25 -10.03 5.73
CA GLN A 48 -6.09 -9.47 6.80
C GLN A 48 -5.38 -8.33 7.57
N CYS A 49 -4.25 -7.84 7.11
CA CYS A 49 -3.46 -6.84 7.83
C CYS A 49 -3.90 -5.40 7.52
N GLY A 50 -3.61 -4.48 8.44
CA GLY A 50 -3.55 -3.06 8.13
C GLY A 50 -2.44 -2.77 7.12
N VAL A 51 -2.62 -1.76 6.28
CA VAL A 51 -1.66 -1.43 5.21
C VAL A 51 -1.24 0.03 5.29
N TRP A 52 0.07 0.27 5.32
CA TRP A 52 0.66 1.58 5.06
C TRP A 52 1.44 1.55 3.74
N GLU A 53 1.09 2.43 2.82
CA GLU A 53 1.86 2.63 1.58
C GLU A 53 2.66 3.94 1.65
N ILE A 54 3.98 3.83 1.55
CA ILE A 54 4.90 4.95 1.62
C ILE A 54 5.57 5.12 0.24
N PRO A 55 5.24 6.19 -0.52
CA PRO A 55 5.92 6.48 -1.78
C PRO A 55 7.38 6.92 -1.53
N PHE A 56 8.33 6.33 -2.26
CA PHE A 56 9.74 6.76 -2.30
C PHE A 56 9.92 7.71 -3.47
N MET A 57 9.33 8.91 -3.37
CA MET A 57 9.77 9.99 -4.23
C MET A 57 10.82 10.79 -3.46
N GLU A 58 12.01 10.96 -4.03
CA GLU A 58 12.95 11.96 -3.54
C GLU A 58 12.23 13.32 -3.59
N LEU A 59 11.70 13.77 -2.45
CA LEU A 59 10.97 15.04 -2.29
C LEU A 59 11.77 16.25 -2.84
N LYS A 60 13.09 16.09 -3.03
CA LYS A 60 14.00 17.09 -3.59
C LYS A 60 13.91 17.30 -5.10
N LYS A 61 13.25 16.43 -5.87
CA LYS A 61 13.18 16.52 -7.35
C LYS A 61 11.90 17.17 -7.90
N PHE A 62 11.00 17.65 -7.03
CA PHE A 62 9.71 18.20 -7.45
C PHE A 62 9.74 19.61 -8.02
N SER A 63 10.90 20.21 -8.28
CA SER A 63 10.94 21.58 -8.79
C SER A 63 10.64 21.71 -10.29
N LEU A 64 10.74 20.68 -11.14
CA LEU A 64 10.79 20.94 -12.60
C LEU A 64 10.26 19.87 -13.57
N ILE A 65 9.33 18.98 -13.19
CA ILE A 65 8.86 17.94 -14.14
C ILE A 65 7.39 18.18 -14.52
N GLN A 66 7.16 19.11 -15.44
CA GLN A 66 6.02 19.02 -16.36
C GLN A 66 6.42 18.03 -17.47
N VAL A 67 6.01 16.76 -17.35
CA VAL A 67 6.24 15.74 -18.39
C VAL A 67 4.90 15.12 -18.79
N PRO A 68 4.65 14.91 -20.10
CA PRO A 68 3.32 14.66 -20.65
C PRO A 68 2.93 13.18 -20.64
N GLN A 69 3.16 12.43 -19.56
CA GLN A 69 2.75 11.03 -19.47
C GLN A 69 1.57 10.83 -18.52
N ALA A 70 0.59 10.03 -18.96
CA ALA A 70 -0.71 9.86 -18.30
C ALA A 70 -0.67 8.98 -17.03
N VAL A 71 0.39 8.20 -16.83
CA VAL A 71 0.59 7.37 -15.62
C VAL A 71 2.05 7.40 -15.23
N HIS A 72 2.36 7.84 -14.02
CA HIS A 72 3.69 7.75 -13.45
C HIS A 72 3.75 6.55 -12.50
N SER A 73 4.66 5.60 -12.76
CA SER A 73 5.04 4.63 -11.74
C SER A 73 6.05 5.25 -10.79
N PHE A 74 5.90 5.00 -9.49
CA PHE A 74 6.84 5.43 -8.47
C PHE A 74 7.14 4.26 -7.53
N PRO A 75 8.39 4.13 -7.05
CA PRO A 75 8.71 3.10 -6.08
C PRO A 75 7.95 3.37 -4.78
N LYS A 76 7.45 2.33 -4.14
CA LYS A 76 6.78 2.39 -2.83
C LYS A 76 7.25 1.26 -1.92
N VAL A 77 7.21 1.52 -0.61
CA VAL A 77 7.20 0.45 0.39
C VAL A 77 5.78 0.30 0.90
N ARG A 78 5.31 -0.94 0.94
CA ARG A 78 4.06 -1.31 1.59
C ARG A 78 4.40 -2.05 2.88
N ILE A 79 3.89 -1.56 4.00
CA ILE A 79 4.04 -2.18 5.32
C ILE A 79 2.68 -2.77 5.70
N LEU A 80 2.63 -4.10 5.80
CA LEU A 80 1.52 -4.83 6.38
C LEU A 80 1.75 -4.90 7.88
N PHE A 81 0.77 -4.45 8.66
CA PHE A 81 0.89 -4.37 10.12
C PHE A 81 -0.38 -4.85 10.82
N ASP A 82 -0.21 -5.20 12.08
CA ASP A 82 -1.28 -5.54 13.00
C ASP A 82 -1.01 -4.94 14.39
N VAL A 83 -1.93 -5.17 15.33
CA VAL A 83 -1.80 -4.84 16.75
C VAL A 83 -2.02 -6.11 17.55
N CYS A 84 -1.09 -6.43 18.44
CA CYS A 84 -1.20 -7.56 19.36
C CYS A 84 -2.36 -7.35 20.34
N ALA A 85 -3.29 -8.29 20.46
CA ALA A 85 -4.40 -8.18 21.42
C ALA A 85 -3.94 -8.29 22.88
N GLY A 86 -2.89 -9.07 23.15
CA GLY A 86 -2.39 -9.28 24.51
C GLY A 86 -1.67 -8.07 25.13
N CYS A 87 -0.98 -7.25 24.33
CA CYS A 87 -0.20 -6.12 24.85
C CYS A 87 -0.35 -4.80 24.07
N ASN A 88 -1.24 -4.75 23.08
CA ASN A 88 -1.56 -3.57 22.26
C ASN A 88 -0.36 -2.93 21.54
N ARG A 89 0.69 -3.70 21.29
CA ARG A 89 1.85 -3.24 20.52
C ARG A 89 1.64 -3.46 19.03
N LEU A 90 2.13 -2.51 18.24
CA LEU A 90 2.23 -2.63 16.79
C LEU A 90 3.14 -3.79 16.41
N LEU A 91 2.70 -4.58 15.43
CA LEU A 91 3.45 -5.67 14.83
C LEU A 91 3.59 -5.39 13.34
N ILE A 92 4.82 -5.40 12.84
CA ILE A 92 5.07 -5.41 11.39
C ILE A 92 5.00 -6.86 10.95
N VAL A 93 4.06 -7.17 10.07
CA VAL A 93 3.82 -8.53 9.57
C VAL A 93 4.62 -8.77 8.31
N ARG A 94 4.62 -7.82 7.38
CA ARG A 94 5.40 -7.92 6.14
C ARG A 94 5.77 -6.54 5.61
N VAL A 95 6.95 -6.43 5.02
CA VAL A 95 7.38 -5.25 4.26
C VAL A 95 7.61 -5.67 2.81
N GLU A 96 6.88 -5.03 1.90
CA GLU A 96 6.96 -5.27 0.46
C GLU A 96 7.55 -4.04 -0.25
N PHE A 97 8.40 -4.28 -1.25
CA PHE A 97 8.89 -3.25 -2.16
C PHE A 97 8.19 -3.42 -3.51
N GLY A 98 7.66 -2.34 -4.07
CA GLY A 98 6.99 -2.40 -5.36
C GLY A 98 6.87 -1.06 -6.05
N GLU A 99 6.07 -1.02 -7.12
CA GLU A 99 5.73 0.20 -7.85
C GLU A 99 4.25 0.54 -7.62
N GLY A 100 3.97 1.80 -7.32
CA GLY A 100 2.62 2.37 -7.33
C GLY A 100 2.38 3.15 -8.62
N GLN A 101 1.13 3.34 -9.03
CA GLN A 101 0.75 4.16 -10.19
C GLN A 101 -0.13 5.32 -9.74
N ILE A 102 0.18 6.54 -10.20
CA ILE A 102 -0.75 7.68 -10.13
C ILE A 102 -1.27 7.93 -11.54
N ALA A 103 -2.58 7.80 -11.72
CA ALA A 103 -3.25 8.26 -12.94
C ALA A 103 -3.32 9.79 -12.91
N SER A 104 -2.75 10.43 -13.93
CA SER A 104 -2.96 11.85 -14.19
C SER A 104 -4.42 12.04 -14.64
N GLN A 105 -5.25 12.67 -13.80
CA GLN A 105 -6.53 13.18 -14.26
C GLN A 105 -6.28 14.38 -15.18
N GLN A 106 -5.99 14.13 -16.46
CA GLN A 106 -6.15 15.19 -17.45
C GLN A 106 -7.63 15.54 -17.52
N MET A 107 -7.96 16.74 -17.04
CA MET A 107 -9.26 17.37 -17.22
C MET A 107 -9.67 17.25 -18.68
N THR A 108 -10.71 16.46 -18.96
CA THR A 108 -11.42 16.48 -20.22
C THR A 108 -12.13 17.81 -20.30
N SER A 109 -11.47 18.84 -20.83
CA SER A 109 -12.11 20.06 -21.28
C SER A 109 -13.01 19.71 -22.46
N GLN A 110 -14.22 19.21 -22.17
CA GLN A 110 -15.30 19.21 -23.15
C GLN A 110 -15.60 20.66 -23.49
N GLN A 111 -15.10 21.11 -24.64
CA GLN A 111 -15.63 22.26 -25.35
C GLN A 111 -17.13 22.03 -25.54
N MET A 112 -17.95 22.65 -24.69
CA MET A 112 -19.35 22.91 -25.00
C MET A 112 -19.36 23.88 -26.19
N LYS A 113 -19.49 23.33 -27.40
CA LYS A 113 -19.95 24.10 -28.56
C LYS A 113 -21.34 24.62 -28.22
N SER A 114 -21.44 25.93 -27.99
CA SER A 114 -22.73 26.62 -27.96
C SER A 114 -23.36 26.53 -29.35
N PRO A 115 -24.61 26.05 -29.48
CA PRO A 115 -25.35 26.21 -30.72
C PRO A 115 -25.73 27.69 -30.91
N LYS A 116 -25.66 28.14 -32.16
CA LYS A 116 -26.19 29.42 -32.63
C LYS A 116 -27.71 29.45 -32.55
#